data_AF-A0A7V9UUF0-F1
#
_entry.id   AF-A0A7V9UUF0-F1
#
_cell.length_a   1.000
_cell.length_b   1.000
_cell.length_c   1.000
_cell.angle_alpha   90.00
_cell.angle_beta   90.00
_cell.angle_gamma   90.00
#
_symmetry.space_group_name_H-M   'P 1'
#
loop_
_entity.id
_entity.type
_entity.pdbx_description
1 polymer ?
#
loop_
_entity_poly.entity_id
_entity_poly.type
_entity_poly.pdbx_seq_one_letter_code
_entity_poly.pdbx_strand_id
1 'polypeptide(L)'
;MNKTYDVAVIGGGHNGLTCACYLAKAGLKVIVLERRHIVGGAVCTQDDLIDGYKIDVGSSAHIMIHLTPVVKELELERFGL
;
A
#
# COMPACT_ATOMS: atom_id res chain seq x y z
N MET A 1 -5.01 -1.40 26.39
CA MET A 1 -5.85 -2.50 25.86
C MET A 1 -5.01 -3.26 24.83
N ASN A 2 -4.88 -4.60 24.97
CA ASN A 2 -4.22 -5.40 23.93
C ASN A 2 -5.11 -5.47 22.70
N LYS A 3 -4.58 -5.10 21.53
CA LYS A 3 -5.25 -5.33 20.25
C LYS A 3 -4.82 -6.69 19.72
N THR A 4 -5.73 -7.65 19.65
CA THR A 4 -5.53 -8.92 18.95
C THR A 4 -5.75 -8.71 17.46
N TYR A 5 -4.92 -9.32 16.61
CA TYR A 5 -5.00 -9.32 15.16
C TYR A 5 -4.88 -10.77 14.66
N ASP A 6 -5.53 -11.09 13.54
CA ASP A 6 -5.47 -12.41 12.93
C ASP A 6 -4.20 -12.57 12.06
N VAL A 7 -3.80 -11.48 11.40
CA VAL A 7 -2.64 -11.46 10.50
C VAL A 7 -1.80 -10.20 10.71
N ALA A 8 -0.47 -10.37 10.75
CA ALA A 8 0.49 -9.27 10.68
C ALA A 8 1.19 -9.29 9.31
N VAL A 9 1.09 -8.19 8.57
CA VAL A 9 1.82 -7.95 7.33
C VAL A 9 3.01 -7.05 7.63
N ILE A 10 4.22 -7.52 7.33
CA ILE A 10 5.46 -6.79 7.57
C ILE A 10 5.91 -6.10 6.29
N GLY A 11 5.94 -4.76 6.32
CA GLY A 11 6.23 -3.89 5.19
C GLY A 11 4.97 -3.26 4.57
N GLY A 12 4.97 -1.94 4.46
CA GLY A 12 3.90 -1.11 3.90
C GLY A 12 4.10 -0.77 2.43
N GLY A 13 4.72 -1.67 1.65
CA GLY A 13 4.81 -1.52 0.18
C GLY A 13 3.50 -1.91 -0.52
N HIS A 14 3.33 -1.53 -1.80
CA HIS A 14 2.13 -1.86 -2.58
C HIS A 14 1.70 -3.33 -2.50
N ASN A 15 2.62 -4.28 -2.65
CA ASN A 15 2.29 -5.71 -2.53
C ASN A 15 1.76 -6.09 -1.14
N GLY A 16 2.39 -5.58 -0.07
CA GLY A 16 1.95 -5.81 1.30
C GLY A 16 0.58 -5.19 1.58
N LEU A 17 0.35 -3.96 1.10
CA LEU A 17 -0.93 -3.27 1.22
C LEU A 17 -2.04 -3.98 0.44
N THR A 18 -1.79 -4.39 -0.81
CA THR A 18 -2.74 -5.16 -1.61
C THR A 18 -3.12 -6.46 -0.91
N CYS A 19 -2.13 -7.22 -0.41
CA CYS A 19 -2.36 -8.43 0.39
C CYS A 19 -3.21 -8.15 1.62
N ALA A 20 -2.86 -7.12 2.40
CA ALA A 20 -3.61 -6.71 3.59
C ALA A 20 -5.07 -6.35 3.27
N CYS A 21 -5.32 -5.64 2.16
CA CYS A 21 -6.66 -5.30 1.71
C CYS A 21 -7.50 -6.54 1.35
N TYR A 22 -6.92 -7.52 0.66
CA TYR A 22 -7.63 -8.77 0.36
C TYR A 22 -7.93 -9.61 1.61
N LEU A 23 -6.97 -9.70 2.54
CA LEU A 23 -7.19 -10.37 3.83
C LEU A 23 -8.27 -9.68 4.66
N ALA A 24 -8.26 -8.34 4.69
CA ALA A 24 -9.29 -7.55 5.35
C ALA A 24 -10.67 -7.73 4.68
N LYS A 25 -10.71 -7.75 3.34
CA LYS A 25 -11.93 -8.03 2.56
C LYS A 25 -12.49 -9.43 2.84
N ALA A 26 -11.62 -10.40 3.16
CA ALA A 26 -12.02 -11.74 3.62
C ALA A 26 -12.49 -11.78 5.09
N GLY A 27 -12.54 -10.64 5.79
CA GLY A 27 -13.04 -10.52 7.17
C GLY A 27 -11.98 -10.66 8.25
N LEU A 28 -10.70 -10.74 7.91
CA LEU A 28 -9.61 -10.86 8.90
C LEU A 28 -9.23 -9.49 9.47
N LYS A 29 -8.89 -9.46 10.76
CA LYS A 29 -8.33 -8.28 11.42
C LYS A 29 -6.83 -8.22 11.18
N VAL A 30 -6.43 -7.39 10.22
CA VAL A 30 -5.03 -7.27 9.78
C VAL A 30 -4.33 -6.08 10.44
N ILE A 31 -3.06 -6.26 10.83
CA ILE A 31 -2.13 -5.16 11.13
C ILE A 31 -1.04 -5.11 10.08
N VAL A 32 -0.76 -3.91 9.55
CA VAL A 32 0.40 -3.66 8.68
C VAL A 32 1.44 -2.92 9.50
N LEU A 33 2.68 -3.43 9.51
CA LEU A 33 3.80 -2.85 10.21
C LEU A 33 4.84 -2.37 9.20
N GLU A 34 4.94 -1.05 9.04
CA GLU A 34 5.97 -0.39 8.22
C GLU A 34 6.96 0.33 9.13
N ARG A 35 8.24 0.22 8.82
CA ARG A 35 9.32 0.87 9.57
C ARG A 35 9.34 2.38 9.33
N ARG A 36 9.04 2.80 8.10
CA ARG A 36 9.00 4.20 7.67
C ARG A 36 7.72 4.87 8.17
N HIS A 37 7.77 6.19 8.27
CA HIS A 37 6.59 7.01 8.58
C HIS A 37 5.61 7.15 7.40
N ILE A 38 6.02 6.69 6.21
CA ILE A 38 5.22 6.67 4.97
C ILE A 38 5.08 5.26 4.43
N VAL A 39 3.96 5.02 3.76
CA VAL A 39 3.64 3.76 3.06
C VAL A 39 3.85 3.90 1.56
N GLY A 40 3.70 2.80 0.82
CA GLY A 40 3.88 2.72 -0.64
C GLY A 40 5.17 2.00 -1.05
N GLY A 41 6.17 1.90 -0.16
CA GLY A 41 7.43 1.23 -0.48
C GLY A 41 8.15 1.90 -1.65
N ALA A 42 8.42 1.16 -2.73
CA ALA A 42 9.05 1.69 -3.94
C ALA A 42 8.11 2.57 -4.80
N VAL A 43 6.79 2.56 -4.51
CA VAL A 43 5.79 3.32 -5.29
C VAL A 43 5.22 4.51 -4.51
N CYS A 44 5.99 5.03 -3.55
CA CYS A 44 5.66 6.26 -2.84
C CYS A 44 6.25 7.47 -3.56
N THR A 45 5.59 8.62 -3.38
CA THR A 45 6.16 9.92 -3.70
C THR A 45 6.80 10.50 -2.44
N GLN A 46 8.05 10.97 -2.54
CA GLN A 46 8.75 11.68 -1.48
C GLN A 46 8.97 13.14 -1.87
N ASP A 47 8.81 14.05 -0.91
CA ASP A 47 8.99 15.50 -1.09
C ASP A 47 10.15 16.08 -0.26
N ASP A 48 10.86 15.22 0.48
CA ASP A 48 11.98 15.57 1.36
C ASP A 48 13.35 15.22 0.77
N LEU A 49 13.38 14.62 -0.43
CA LEU A 49 14.63 14.24 -1.11
C LEU A 49 15.32 15.43 -1.78
N ILE A 50 14.54 16.35 -2.36
CA ILE A 50 15.02 17.56 -3.04
C ILE A 50 14.02 18.68 -2.76
N ASP A 51 14.50 19.78 -2.16
CA ASP A 51 13.65 20.91 -1.80
C ASP A 51 12.88 21.46 -3.01
N GLY A 52 11.57 21.62 -2.84
CA GLY A 52 10.66 22.07 -3.89
C GLY A 52 10.22 21.00 -4.91
N TYR A 53 10.65 19.74 -4.80
CA TYR A 53 10.30 18.69 -5.75
C TYR A 53 9.63 17.48 -5.10
N LYS A 54 8.71 16.87 -5.85
CA LYS A 54 8.12 15.57 -5.54
C LYS A 54 8.78 14.51 -6.42
N ILE A 55 9.39 13.52 -5.79
CA ILE A 55 10.17 12.48 -6.45
C ILE A 55 9.43 11.16 -6.34
N ASP A 56 9.19 10.54 -7.50
CA ASP A 56 8.82 9.14 -7.57
C ASP A 56 10.04 8.26 -7.30
N VAL A 57 9.91 7.35 -6.34
CA VAL A 57 11.06 6.60 -5.79
C VAL A 57 11.40 5.37 -6.62
N GLY A 58 10.51 4.92 -7.51
CA GLY A 58 10.68 3.66 -8.24
C GLY A 58 9.40 3.04 -8.79
N SER A 59 8.38 3.84 -9.09
CA SER A 59 7.07 3.42 -9.61
C SER A 59 7.03 3.29 -11.14
N SER A 60 8.18 3.38 -11.82
CA SER A 60 8.27 3.38 -13.28
C SER A 60 7.57 2.20 -13.97
N ALA A 61 7.48 1.04 -13.31
CA ALA A 61 6.79 -0.15 -13.83
C ALA A 61 5.41 -0.41 -13.19
N HIS A 62 4.92 0.42 -12.27
CA HIS A 62 3.69 0.15 -11.52
C HIS A 62 2.41 0.32 -12.35
N ILE A 63 2.49 0.92 -13.54
CA ILE A 63 1.35 1.03 -14.48
C ILE A 63 0.76 -0.34 -14.85
N MET A 64 1.53 -1.42 -14.74
CA MET A 64 1.05 -2.77 -14.99
C MET A 64 -0.03 -3.24 -13.99
N ILE A 65 -0.25 -2.54 -12.88
CA ILE A 65 -1.36 -2.86 -11.96
C ILE A 65 -2.73 -2.79 -12.67
N HIS A 66 -2.86 -1.95 -13.71
CA HIS A 66 -4.08 -1.87 -14.52
C HIS A 66 -4.33 -3.13 -15.37
N LEU A 67 -3.34 -4.01 -15.51
CA LEU A 67 -3.50 -5.32 -16.15
C LEU A 67 -4.03 -6.38 -15.19
N THR A 68 -4.23 -6.02 -13.91
CA THR A 68 -4.75 -6.91 -12.87
C THR A 68 -6.16 -6.48 -12.47
N PRO A 69 -6.97 -7.38 -11.87
CA PRO A 69 -8.30 -7.00 -11.39
C PRO A 69 -8.26 -6.20 -10.08
N VAL A 70 -7.09 -5.95 -9.49
CA VAL A 70 -6.92 -5.40 -8.13
C VAL A 70 -7.65 -4.07 -7.94
N VAL A 71 -7.53 -3.14 -8.90
CA VAL A 71 -8.18 -1.82 -8.82
C VAL A 71 -9.69 -1.96 -8.68
N LYS A 72 -10.29 -2.85 -9.47
CA LYS A 72 -11.72 -3.12 -9.47
C LYS A 72 -12.16 -3.91 -8.23
N GLU A 73 -11.44 -4.99 -7.90
CA GLU A 73 -11.81 -5.87 -6.79
C GLU A 73 -11.70 -5.18 -5.43
N LEU A 74 -10.76 -4.26 -5.26
CA LEU A 74 -10.61 -3.48 -4.03
C LEU A 74 -11.35 -2.12 -4.10
N GLU A 75 -12.08 -1.86 -5.20
CA GLU A 75 -12.85 -0.63 -5.42
C GLU A 75 -12.01 0.65 -5.21
N LEU A 76 -10.75 0.63 -5.66
CA LEU A 76 -9.78 1.68 -5.36
C LEU A 76 -10.16 3.04 -5.96
N GLU A 77 -11.02 3.05 -6.97
CA GLU A 77 -11.59 4.25 -7.59
C GLU A 77 -12.34 5.13 -6.57
N ARG A 78 -12.93 4.51 -5.55
CA ARG A 78 -13.60 5.22 -4.44
C ARG A 78 -12.62 6.01 -3.58
N PHE A 79 -11.33 5.73 -3.70
CA PHE A 79 -10.25 6.33 -2.93
C PHE A 79 -9.28 7.18 -3.79
N GLY A 80 -9.65 7.45 -5.05
CA GLY A 80 -8.92 8.35 -5.94
C GLY A 80 -7.94 7.68 -6.92
N LEU A 81 -8.10 6.38 -7.17
CA LEU A 81 -7.38 5.64 -8.22
C LEU A 81 -8.20 5.43 -9.50
#